data_AF-A0A2V6CR46-F1
#
_entry.id   AF-A0A2V6CR46-F1
#
_cell.length_a   1.000
_cell.length_b   1.000
_cell.length_c   1.000
_cell.angle_alpha   90.00
_cell.angle_beta   90.00
_cell.angle_gamma   90.00
#
_symmetry.space_group_name_H-M   'P 1'
#
loop_
_entity.id
_entity.type
_entity.pdbx_description
1 polymer ?
#
loop_
_entity_poly.entity_id
_entity_poly.type
_entity_poly.pdbx_seq_one_letter_code
_entity_poly.pdbx_strand_id
1 'polypeptide(L)' 'MGKTRKYVYLFGNKKADGNGAMKALLGGKGANLAEMTRIGLPVPPGFTITT' A
#
# COMPACT_ATOMS: atom_id res chain seq x y z
N MET A 1 13.40 3.23 -21.42
CA MET A 1 13.62 2.26 -20.33
C MET A 1 12.26 1.94 -19.70
N GLY A 2 11.65 0.80 -20.03
CA GLY A 2 10.32 0.46 -19.56
C GLY A 2 10.33 0.20 -18.04
N LYS A 3 9.41 0.82 -17.30
CA LYS A 3 9.29 0.63 -15.85
C LYS A 3 8.78 -0.80 -15.59
N THR A 4 9.57 -1.62 -14.91
CA THR A 4 9.16 -2.98 -14.50
C THR A 4 7.88 -2.90 -13.68
N ARG A 5 6.88 -3.74 -13.99
CA ARG A 5 5.61 -3.77 -13.24
C ARG A 5 5.86 -4.18 -11.80
N LYS A 6 5.37 -3.38 -10.86
CA LYS A 6 5.38 -3.67 -9.43
C LYS A 6 4.06 -4.33 -9.05
N TYR A 7 4.13 -5.54 -8.49
CA TYR A 7 2.97 -6.35 -8.09
C TYR A 7 2.73 -6.39 -6.58
N VAL A 8 3.76 -6.12 -5.77
CA VAL A 8 3.69 -6.19 -4.30
C VAL A 8 3.92 -4.79 -3.72
N TYR A 9 3.02 -4.34 -2.87
CA TYR A 9 3.06 -3.04 -2.20
C TYR A 9 3.13 -3.25 -0.69
N LEU A 10 4.25 -2.87 -0.08
CA LEU A 10 4.51 -3.01 1.34
C LEU A 10 3.86 -1.89 2.15
N PHE A 11 3.46 -2.20 3.38
CA PHE A 11 3.13 -1.22 4.41
C PHE A 11 3.64 -1.68 5.77
N GLY A 12 4.24 -0.78 6.55
CA GLY A 12 4.74 -1.03 7.89
C GLY A 12 5.74 0.03 8.35
N ASN A 13 6.01 0.09 9.65
CA ASN A 13 6.98 1.03 10.23
C ASN A 13 6.78 2.49 9.76
N LYS A 14 5.51 2.95 9.74
CA LYS A 14 5.10 4.30 9.28
C LYS A 14 5.41 4.61 7.81
N LYS A 15 5.69 3.59 6.98
CA LYS A 15 5.95 3.70 5.55
C LYS A 15 5.02 2.79 4.77
N ALA A 16 4.55 3.25 3.61
CA ALA A 16 3.81 2.41 2.68
C ALA A 16 4.16 2.77 1.24
N ASP A 17 4.21 1.75 0.39
CA ASP A 17 4.38 1.87 -1.05
C ASP A 17 3.13 2.42 -1.74
N GLY A 18 1.96 2.27 -1.09
CA GLY A 18 0.67 2.72 -1.56
C GLY A 18 0.10 3.89 -0.76
N ASN A 19 -1.12 4.32 -1.10
CA ASN A 19 -1.89 5.31 -0.35
C ASN A 19 -3.40 5.12 -0.58
N GLY A 20 -4.23 5.92 0.10
CA GLY A 20 -5.69 5.86 0.02
C GLY A 20 -6.29 6.12 -1.37
N ALA A 21 -5.55 6.75 -2.28
CA ALA A 21 -5.99 7.02 -3.66
C ALA A 21 -5.82 5.80 -4.59
N MET A 22 -4.99 4.82 -4.23
CA MET A 22 -4.64 3.68 -5.09
C MET A 22 -5.67 2.54 -5.04
N LYS A 23 -6.96 2.85 -4.88
CA LYS A 23 -8.04 1.86 -4.75
C LYS A 23 -8.19 0.97 -5.98
N ALA A 24 -7.97 1.52 -7.17
CA ALA A 24 -8.04 0.76 -8.42
C ALA A 24 -6.93 -0.30 -8.55
N LEU A 25 -5.82 -0.14 -7.82
CA LEU A 25 -4.67 -1.05 -7.89
C LEU A 25 -4.57 -1.98 -6.67
N LEU A 26 -4.91 -1.47 -5.48
CA LEU A 26 -4.73 -2.15 -4.18
C LEU A 26 -6.06 -2.61 -3.57
N GLY A 27 -7.18 -2.31 -4.20
CA GLY A 27 -8.51 -2.44 -3.62
C GLY A 27 -8.76 -1.46 -2.47
N GLY A 28 -10.01 -1.42 -1.98
CA GLY A 28 -10.40 -0.51 -0.90
C GLY A 28 -9.70 -0.78 0.44
N LYS A 29 -9.47 -2.07 0.78
CA LYS A 29 -8.78 -2.45 2.03
C LYS A 29 -7.28 -2.16 1.98
N GLY A 30 -6.59 -2.56 0.90
CA GLY A 30 -5.15 -2.33 0.75
C GLY A 30 -4.79 -0.84 0.70
N ALA A 31 -5.59 -0.05 -0.02
CA ALA A 31 -5.42 1.41 -0.05
C ALA A 31 -5.61 2.05 1.33
N ASN A 32 -6.63 1.64 2.09
CA ASN A 32 -6.84 2.16 3.45
C ASN A 32 -5.75 1.72 4.43
N LEU A 33 -5.26 0.47 4.39
CA LEU A 33 -4.15 0.01 5.24
C LEU A 33 -2.86 0.79 4.96
N ALA A 34 -2.58 1.08 3.69
CA ALA A 34 -1.46 1.91 3.29
C ALA A 34 -1.61 3.36 3.80
N GLU A 35 -2.82 3.92 3.72
CA GLU A 35 -3.10 5.27 4.25
C GLU A 35 -2.95 5.34 5.76
N MET A 36 -3.56 4.40 6.50
CA MET A 36 -3.43 4.29 7.95
C MET A 36 -1.96 4.22 8.38
N THR A 37 -1.15 3.44 7.66
CA THR A 37 0.30 3.35 7.89
C THR A 37 1.01 4.68 7.64
N ARG A 38 0.67 5.39 6.55
CA ARG A 38 1.28 6.68 6.18
C ARG A 38 0.97 7.79 7.17
N ILE A 39 -0.25 7.84 7.69
CA ILE A 39 -0.65 8.82 8.72
C ILE A 39 -0.13 8.46 10.12
N GLY A 40 0.58 7.33 10.25
CA GLY A 40 1.27 6.95 11.49
C GLY A 40 0.42 6.14 12.48
N LEU A 41 -0.73 5.61 12.05
CA LEU A 41 -1.49 4.69 12.90
C LEU A 41 -0.72 3.37 13.09
N PRO A 42 -0.86 2.73 14.26
CA PRO A 42 -0.21 1.45 14.54
C PRO A 42 -0.89 0.32 13.74
N VAL A 43 -0.42 0.11 12.51
CA VAL A 43 -0.84 -1.00 11.65
C VAL A 43 0.26 -2.06 11.66
N PRO A 44 -0.06 -3.34 11.94
CA PRO A 44 0.89 -4.44 11.79
C PRO A 44 1.47 -4.47 10.36
N PRO A 45 2.78 -4.70 10.19
CA PRO A 45 3.41 -4.70 8.87
C PRO A 45 2.82 -5.80 7.98
N GLY A 46 2.72 -5.51 6.69
CA GLY A 46 2.15 -6.42 5.71
C GLY A 46 2.36 -5.94 4.27
N PHE A 47 1.63 -6.56 3.35
CA PHE A 47 1.68 -6.23 1.93
C PHE A 47 0.34 -6.41 1.23
N THR A 48 0.19 -5.77 0.07
CA THR A 48 -0.94 -5.96 -0.86
C THR A 48 -0.40 -6.39 -2.22
N ILE A 49 -1.00 -7.43 -2.79
CA ILE A 49 -0.77 -7.84 -4.18
C ILE A 49 -1.77 -7.08 -5.05
N THR A 50 -1.29 -6.46 -6.13
CA THR A 50 -2.15 -5.66 -7.02
C THR A 50 -3.20 -6.50 -7.71
N THR A 51 -4.34 -5.88 -8.03
CA THR A 51 -5.38 -6.44 -8.93
C THR A 51 -4.87 -6.61 -10.36
#